data_AF-A0A6V7V131-F1
#
_entry.id   AF-A0A6V7V131-F1
#
_cell.length_a   1.000
_cell.length_b   1.000
_cell.length_c   1.000
_cell.angle_alpha   90.00
_cell.angle_beta   90.00
_cell.angle_gamma   90.00
#
_symmetry.space_group_name_H-M   'P 1'
#
loop_
_entity.id
_entity.type
_entity.pdbx_description
1 polymer ?
#
loop_
_entity_poly.entity_id
_entity_poly.type
_entity_poly.pdbx_seq_one_letter_code
_entity_poly.pdbx_strand_id
1 'polypeptide(L)'
;MWREMGEASTLIKTNIKNALKAKAKIYKNSVGTHTDLKKQWEDLLINGVDFRNKYDQFLAIVCTYTSTSEYGDEFCDFSTTRIRLQLLFSIETKINAICHANLQKSIQNKKKCPEEFRKKGWLCIIWLVGIDFENNGNRTGQSEVLQEKENIFSKYRGKQILAEFKEKIISSYLPRKKGVYSYLYKMSKEEREEIMLQLGIEIKYLNKDEVIRWMLK
;
A
#
# COMPACT_ATOMS: atom_id res chain seq x y z
N MET A 1 -22.91 -5.78 4.71
CA MET A 1 -21.48 -5.43 4.86
C MET A 1 -21.09 -4.93 6.26
N TRP A 2 -21.48 -3.73 6.73
CA TRP A 2 -21.09 -3.26 8.08
C TRP A 2 -21.71 -4.08 9.24
N ARG A 3 -22.97 -4.53 9.09
CA ARG A 3 -23.60 -5.47 10.04
C ARG A 3 -22.89 -6.81 10.09
N GLU A 4 -22.60 -7.41 8.92
CA GLU A 4 -21.90 -8.69 8.81
C GLU A 4 -20.47 -8.62 9.35
N MET A 5 -19.76 -7.50 9.16
CA MET A 5 -18.46 -7.27 9.80
C MET A 5 -18.57 -7.09 11.32
N GLY A 6 -19.64 -6.44 11.79
CA GLY A 6 -19.95 -6.34 13.22
C GLY A 6 -20.21 -7.71 13.84
N GLU A 7 -20.98 -8.55 13.15
CA GLU A 7 -21.31 -9.92 13.54
C GLU A 7 -20.08 -10.84 13.49
N ALA A 8 -19.23 -10.72 12.47
CA ALA A 8 -17.97 -11.45 12.42
C ALA A 8 -17.02 -11.03 13.56
N SER A 9 -16.95 -9.72 13.87
CA SER A 9 -16.15 -9.20 14.98
C SER A 9 -16.64 -9.70 16.34
N THR A 10 -17.95 -9.72 16.57
CA THR A 10 -18.55 -10.24 17.81
C THR A 10 -18.38 -11.76 17.92
N LEU A 11 -18.49 -12.50 16.82
CA LEU A 11 -18.24 -13.94 16.77
C LEU A 11 -16.78 -14.25 17.13
N ILE A 12 -15.83 -13.53 16.54
CA ILE A 12 -14.39 -13.66 16.85
C ILE A 12 -14.13 -13.33 18.32
N LYS A 13 -14.65 -12.20 18.83
CA LYS A 13 -14.49 -11.83 20.25
C LYS A 13 -15.07 -12.87 21.20
N THR A 14 -16.21 -13.45 20.85
CA THR A 14 -16.89 -14.48 21.67
C THR A 14 -16.11 -15.79 21.67
N ASN A 15 -15.63 -16.23 20.50
CA ASN A 15 -14.81 -17.42 20.38
C ASN A 15 -13.46 -17.28 21.09
N ILE A 16 -12.83 -16.09 21.02
CA ILE A 16 -11.62 -15.77 21.79
C ILE A 16 -11.90 -15.83 23.29
N LYS A 17 -12.99 -15.20 23.76
CA LYS A 17 -13.36 -15.20 25.19
C LYS A 17 -13.67 -16.61 25.70
N ASN A 18 -14.30 -17.44 24.88
CA ASN A 18 -14.61 -18.83 25.24
C ASN A 18 -13.36 -19.71 25.23
N ALA A 19 -12.45 -19.54 24.27
CA ALA A 19 -11.15 -20.23 24.25
C ALA A 19 -10.28 -19.84 25.46
N LEU A 20 -10.26 -18.56 25.84
CA LEU A 20 -9.58 -18.07 27.04
C LEU A 20 -10.17 -18.65 28.32
N LYS A 21 -11.51 -18.76 28.43
CA LYS A 21 -12.18 -19.37 29.59
C LYS A 21 -11.96 -20.87 29.68
N ALA A 22 -12.00 -21.58 28.55
CA ALA A 22 -11.74 -23.02 28.48
C ALA A 22 -10.31 -23.34 28.92
N LYS A 23 -9.32 -22.54 28.49
CA LYS A 23 -7.92 -22.69 28.94
C LYS A 23 -7.68 -22.20 30.37
N ALA A 24 -8.32 -21.13 30.83
CA ALA A 24 -8.20 -20.70 32.24
C ALA A 24 -8.68 -21.77 33.24
N LYS A 25 -9.65 -22.61 32.86
CA LYS A 25 -10.06 -23.80 33.63
C LYS A 25 -9.00 -24.92 33.64
N ILE A 26 -8.27 -25.09 32.55
CA ILE A 26 -7.21 -26.11 32.41
C ILE A 26 -5.93 -25.69 33.16
N TYR A 27 -5.68 -24.38 33.31
CA TYR A 27 -4.40 -23.83 33.79
C TYR A 27 -4.42 -23.27 35.23
N LYS A 28 -5.49 -23.48 36.02
CA LYS A 28 -5.47 -23.22 37.48
C LYS A 28 -4.37 -23.99 38.25
N ASN A 29 -3.68 -24.93 37.60
CA ASN A 29 -2.62 -25.77 38.18
C ASN A 29 -1.18 -25.43 37.72
N SER A 30 -0.92 -24.38 36.93
CA SER A 30 0.47 -24.01 36.59
C SER A 30 0.71 -22.49 36.60
N VAL A 31 1.52 -22.05 37.57
CA VAL A 31 1.69 -20.64 37.98
C VAL A 31 2.70 -19.87 37.10
N GLY A 32 3.08 -20.37 35.92
CA GLY A 32 4.23 -19.85 35.17
C GLY A 32 3.97 -19.12 33.83
N THR A 33 2.78 -19.20 33.22
CA THR A 33 2.62 -18.99 31.76
C THR A 33 1.85 -17.73 31.31
N HIS A 34 1.38 -16.88 32.23
CA HIS A 34 0.53 -15.74 31.87
C HIS A 34 1.25 -14.60 31.13
N THR A 35 2.54 -14.37 31.41
CA THR A 35 3.37 -13.34 30.74
C THR A 35 3.70 -13.70 29.31
N ASP A 36 3.93 -14.98 29.02
CA ASP A 36 4.27 -15.48 27.68
C ASP A 36 3.11 -15.38 26.70
N LEU A 37 1.88 -15.66 27.15
CA LEU A 37 0.68 -15.55 26.33
C LEU A 37 0.34 -14.10 25.99
N LYS A 38 0.43 -13.18 26.96
CA LYS A 38 0.21 -11.76 26.70
C LYS A 38 1.20 -11.25 25.66
N LYS A 39 2.48 -11.63 25.78
CA LYS A 39 3.52 -11.30 24.81
C LYS A 39 3.27 -11.91 23.42
N GLN A 40 2.85 -13.18 23.35
CA GLN A 40 2.48 -13.83 22.07
C GLN A 40 1.28 -13.14 21.39
N TRP A 41 0.29 -12.70 22.17
CA TRP A 41 -0.87 -11.97 21.64
C TRP A 41 -0.54 -10.52 21.27
N GLU A 42 0.29 -9.83 22.06
CA GLU A 42 0.84 -8.52 21.71
C GLU A 42 1.69 -8.62 20.45
N ASP A 43 2.48 -9.67 20.29
CA ASP A 43 3.26 -9.92 19.08
C ASP A 43 2.38 -10.20 17.85
N LEU A 44 1.27 -10.93 18.02
CA LEU A 44 0.33 -11.21 16.93
C LEU A 44 -0.53 -10.00 16.54
N LEU A 45 -0.97 -9.20 17.52
CA LEU A 45 -1.97 -8.13 17.32
C LEU A 45 -1.34 -6.73 17.16
N ILE A 46 -0.21 -6.48 17.81
CA ILE A 46 0.45 -5.16 17.88
C ILE A 46 1.76 -5.19 17.09
N ASN A 47 2.63 -6.18 17.33
CA ASN A 47 3.91 -6.34 16.64
C ASN A 47 3.81 -7.26 15.41
N GLY A 48 2.62 -7.35 14.81
CA GLY A 48 2.38 -8.22 13.66
C GLY A 48 3.49 -8.07 12.63
N VAL A 49 3.91 -9.20 12.04
CA VAL A 49 5.14 -9.29 11.22
C VAL A 49 5.29 -8.06 10.32
N ASP A 50 6.44 -7.40 10.46
CA ASP A 50 6.79 -6.22 9.69
C ASP A 50 6.45 -6.43 8.22
N PHE A 51 5.66 -5.53 7.62
CA PHE A 51 5.21 -5.66 6.24
C PHE A 51 6.38 -5.86 5.25
N ARG A 52 7.54 -5.30 5.59
CA ARG A 52 8.83 -5.43 4.89
C ARG A 52 9.37 -6.85 4.86
N ASN A 53 9.12 -7.62 5.91
CA ASN A 53 9.63 -8.99 6.04
C ASN A 53 8.68 -10.01 5.41
N LYS A 54 7.46 -9.61 5.05
CA LYS A 54 6.43 -10.49 4.46
C LYS A 54 6.60 -10.72 2.96
N TYR A 55 7.24 -9.79 2.25
CA TYR A 55 7.40 -9.86 0.81
C TYR A 55 8.86 -9.60 0.44
N ASP A 56 9.31 -10.21 -0.65
CA ASP A 56 10.64 -9.95 -1.21
C ASP A 56 10.57 -8.94 -2.37
N GLN A 57 9.37 -8.70 -2.90
CA GLN A 57 9.12 -7.84 -4.05
C GLN A 57 8.03 -6.81 -3.74
N PHE A 58 8.28 -5.57 -4.16
CA PHE A 58 7.41 -4.44 -3.85
C PHE A 58 7.19 -3.54 -5.08
N LEU A 59 6.02 -2.91 -5.13
CA LEU A 59 5.80 -1.70 -5.91
C LEU A 59 5.71 -0.52 -4.94
N ALA A 60 6.59 0.46 -5.14
CA ALA A 60 6.48 1.76 -4.52
C ALA A 60 5.66 2.68 -5.42
N ILE A 61 4.60 3.25 -4.87
CA ILE A 61 3.75 4.24 -5.53
C ILE A 61 4.05 5.56 -4.85
N VAL A 62 4.67 6.46 -5.61
CA VAL A 62 5.20 7.73 -5.13
C VAL A 62 4.29 8.83 -5.67
N CYS A 63 3.45 9.38 -4.80
CA CYS A 63 2.75 10.63 -5.09
C CYS A 63 3.67 11.78 -4.71
N THR A 64 3.80 12.76 -5.60
CA THR A 64 4.67 13.93 -5.44
C THR A 64 3.89 15.20 -5.74
N TYR A 65 4.19 16.28 -5.04
CA TYR A 65 3.54 17.58 -5.25
C TYR A 65 4.43 18.73 -4.79
N THR A 66 4.23 19.93 -5.32
CA THR A 66 4.98 21.12 -4.85
C THR A 66 4.55 21.50 -3.43
N SER A 67 5.47 22.03 -2.61
CA SER A 67 5.15 22.49 -1.25
C SER A 67 4.14 23.65 -1.22
N THR A 68 3.97 24.35 -2.33
CA THR A 68 3.00 25.44 -2.50
C THR A 68 1.65 24.94 -3.04
N SER A 69 1.54 23.67 -3.43
CA SER A 69 0.29 23.15 -3.99
C SER A 69 -0.75 22.97 -2.90
N GLU A 70 -1.89 23.63 -3.07
CA GLU A 70 -3.05 23.40 -2.22
C GLU A 70 -3.73 22.06 -2.54
N TYR A 71 -3.43 21.43 -3.68
CA TYR A 71 -4.10 20.22 -4.18
C TYR A 71 -3.31 18.93 -3.93
N GLY A 72 -2.07 19.04 -3.46
CA GLY A 72 -1.16 17.90 -3.30
C GLY A 72 -1.71 16.77 -2.43
N ASP A 73 -2.18 17.09 -1.23
CA ASP A 73 -2.72 16.10 -0.30
C ASP A 73 -3.99 15.42 -0.87
N GLU A 74 -4.90 16.21 -1.48
CA GLU A 74 -6.13 15.70 -2.10
C GLU A 74 -5.82 14.77 -3.28
N PHE A 75 -4.84 15.12 -4.10
CA PHE A 75 -4.40 14.30 -5.21
C PHE A 75 -3.79 12.98 -4.73
N CYS A 76 -2.99 13.00 -3.66
CA CYS A 76 -2.43 11.80 -3.07
C CYS A 76 -3.50 10.90 -2.43
N ASP A 77 -4.51 11.48 -1.77
CA ASP A 77 -5.66 10.73 -1.26
C ASP A 77 -6.47 10.10 -2.40
N PHE A 78 -6.75 10.87 -3.46
CA PHE A 78 -7.40 10.37 -4.67
C PHE A 78 -6.62 9.17 -5.25
N SER A 79 -5.31 9.32 -5.40
CA SER A 79 -4.42 8.27 -5.91
C SER A 79 -4.53 7.01 -5.05
N THR A 80 -4.51 7.15 -3.72
CA THR A 80 -4.63 6.04 -2.76
C THR A 80 -5.87 5.18 -3.01
N THR A 81 -7.02 5.81 -3.26
CA THR A 81 -8.28 5.07 -3.51
C THR A 81 -8.22 4.21 -4.78
N ARG A 82 -7.43 4.62 -5.77
CA ARG A 82 -7.30 3.95 -7.06
C ARG A 82 -6.25 2.85 -7.06
N ILE A 83 -5.23 2.93 -6.20
CA ILE A 83 -4.25 1.86 -6.00
C ILE A 83 -4.99 0.54 -5.75
N ARG A 84 -5.91 0.53 -4.78
CA ARG A 84 -6.66 -0.67 -4.42
C ARG A 84 -7.61 -1.15 -5.52
N LEU A 85 -8.29 -0.23 -6.19
CA LEU A 85 -9.37 -0.56 -7.15
C LEU A 85 -8.90 -0.85 -8.57
N GLN A 86 -7.71 -0.39 -8.96
CA GLN A 86 -7.26 -0.48 -10.35
C GLN A 86 -5.93 -1.21 -10.46
N LEU A 87 -4.93 -0.82 -9.67
CA LEU A 87 -3.60 -1.40 -9.79
C LEU A 87 -3.57 -2.84 -9.28
N LEU A 88 -4.03 -3.08 -8.03
CA LEU A 88 -4.01 -4.42 -7.45
C LEU A 88 -4.79 -5.42 -8.30
N PHE A 89 -6.03 -5.08 -8.66
CA PHE A 89 -6.85 -5.91 -9.54
C PHE A 89 -6.20 -6.16 -10.91
N SER A 90 -5.55 -5.16 -11.51
CA SER A 90 -4.88 -5.37 -12.80
C SER A 90 -3.69 -6.30 -12.69
N ILE A 91 -2.91 -6.22 -11.60
CA ILE A 91 -1.78 -7.12 -11.38
C ILE A 91 -2.29 -8.53 -11.09
N GLU A 92 -3.25 -8.67 -10.18
CA GLU A 92 -3.84 -9.97 -9.82
C GLU A 92 -4.40 -10.69 -11.04
N THR A 93 -5.14 -9.99 -11.89
CA THR A 93 -5.79 -10.60 -13.07
C THR A 93 -4.85 -10.77 -14.27
N LYS A 94 -4.00 -9.77 -14.57
CA LYS A 94 -3.17 -9.78 -15.79
C LYS A 94 -1.80 -10.45 -15.56
N ILE A 95 -1.28 -10.47 -14.34
CA ILE A 95 0.05 -10.99 -14.00
C ILE A 95 -0.03 -12.28 -13.17
N ASN A 96 -1.21 -12.62 -12.61
CA ASN A 96 -1.40 -13.76 -11.73
C ASN A 96 -0.49 -13.70 -10.50
N ALA A 97 -0.50 -12.55 -9.83
CA ALA A 97 0.25 -12.31 -8.59
C ALA A 97 -0.67 -11.70 -7.53
N ILE A 98 -0.61 -12.21 -6.31
CA ILE A 98 -1.39 -11.72 -5.18
C ILE A 98 -0.74 -10.44 -4.65
N CYS A 99 -1.51 -9.36 -4.54
CA CYS A 99 -0.97 -8.08 -4.13
C CYS A 99 -1.58 -7.61 -2.81
N HIS A 100 -0.73 -7.23 -1.87
CA HIS A 100 -1.16 -6.67 -0.59
C HIS A 100 -0.63 -5.25 -0.46
N ALA A 101 -1.51 -4.27 -0.28
CA ALA A 101 -1.11 -2.88 -0.10
C ALA A 101 -1.09 -2.49 1.38
N ASN A 102 0.03 -1.94 1.86
CA ASN A 102 0.11 -1.34 3.19
C ASN A 102 -0.25 0.14 3.11
N LEU A 103 -1.55 0.44 2.95
CA LEU A 103 -2.04 1.82 2.79
C LEU A 103 -2.13 2.60 4.11
N GLN A 104 -2.13 1.90 5.26
CA GLN A 104 -2.33 2.52 6.59
C GLN A 104 -1.06 3.15 7.17
N LYS A 105 0.11 2.64 6.81
CA LYS A 105 1.41 3.21 7.19
C LYS A 105 2.11 3.72 5.94
N SER A 106 1.53 4.74 5.29
CA SER A 106 2.31 5.47 4.29
C SER A 106 3.57 6.00 4.94
N ILE A 107 4.68 6.01 4.21
CA ILE A 107 5.95 6.51 4.70
C ILE A 107 5.81 8.04 4.70
N GLN A 108 5.07 8.58 5.68
CA GLN A 108 4.79 10.01 5.84
C GLN A 108 6.02 10.74 6.37
N ASN A 109 7.19 10.56 5.75
CA ASN A 109 8.26 11.51 5.94
C ASN A 109 7.94 12.72 5.06
N LYS A 110 7.10 13.62 5.59
CA LYS A 110 6.76 14.96 5.03
C LYS A 110 7.99 15.87 4.77
N LYS A 111 9.21 15.35 4.79
CA LYS A 111 10.44 16.14 4.76
C LYS A 111 11.54 15.71 3.80
N LYS A 112 11.45 14.61 3.05
CA LYS A 112 12.33 14.37 1.88
C LYS A 112 11.87 13.18 1.05
N CYS A 113 11.70 13.41 -0.24
CA CYS A 113 11.60 12.32 -1.20
C CYS A 113 12.95 11.62 -1.38
N PRO A 114 12.95 10.33 -1.72
CA PRO A 114 14.16 9.66 -2.20
C PRO A 114 14.79 10.50 -3.31
N GLU A 115 16.13 10.54 -3.35
CA GLU A 115 16.88 11.46 -4.23
C GLU A 115 16.44 11.36 -5.70
N GLU A 116 16.05 10.17 -6.14
CA GLU A 116 15.55 9.87 -7.48
C GLU A 116 14.26 10.61 -7.85
N PHE A 117 13.41 10.93 -6.86
CA PHE A 117 12.14 11.65 -7.05
C PHE A 117 12.20 13.08 -6.51
N ARG A 118 13.39 13.51 -6.07
CA ARG A 118 13.58 14.79 -5.41
C ARG A 118 13.64 15.91 -6.45
N LYS A 119 12.48 16.50 -6.76
CA LYS A 119 12.41 17.83 -7.37
C LYS A 119 12.53 18.89 -6.26
N LYS A 120 13.27 19.97 -6.52
CA LYS A 120 13.49 21.04 -5.54
C LYS A 120 12.13 21.64 -5.14
N GLY A 121 11.82 21.62 -3.84
CA GLY A 121 10.55 22.14 -3.30
C GLY A 121 9.35 21.18 -3.40
N TRP A 122 9.55 19.93 -3.79
CA TRP A 122 8.48 18.93 -3.85
C TRP A 122 8.44 18.05 -2.59
N LEU A 123 7.23 17.74 -2.16
CA LEU A 123 6.87 16.79 -1.12
C LEU A 123 6.41 15.48 -1.76
N CYS A 124 6.39 14.41 -0.98
CA CYS A 124 5.87 13.14 -1.46
C CYS A 124 5.28 12.26 -0.36
N ILE A 125 4.40 11.39 -0.81
CA ILE A 125 3.79 10.32 -0.04
C ILE A 125 4.06 9.02 -0.79
N ILE A 126 4.62 8.04 -0.08
CA ILE A 126 4.98 6.74 -0.65
C ILE A 126 4.09 5.67 -0.02
N TRP A 127 3.45 4.88 -0.87
CA TRP A 127 2.78 3.64 -0.48
C TRP A 127 3.55 2.44 -1.01
N LEU A 128 3.66 1.40 -0.18
CA LEU A 128 4.26 0.13 -0.56
C LEU A 128 3.17 -0.91 -0.79
N VAL A 129 3.25 -1.57 -1.94
CA VAL A 129 2.47 -2.75 -2.29
C VAL A 129 3.42 -3.93 -2.34
N GLY A 130 3.21 -4.91 -1.46
CA GLY A 130 3.93 -6.17 -1.49
C GLY A 130 3.28 -7.09 -2.52
N ILE A 131 4.11 -7.77 -3.30
CA ILE A 131 3.66 -8.69 -4.33
C ILE A 131 4.12 -10.10 -3.97
N ASP A 132 3.18 -11.04 -4.01
CA ASP A 132 3.44 -12.46 -3.87
C ASP A 132 3.04 -13.16 -5.16
N PHE A 133 4.01 -13.77 -5.84
CA PHE A 133 3.75 -14.49 -7.08
C PHE A 133 3.48 -15.94 -6.73
N GLU A 134 2.25 -16.41 -6.95
CA GLU A 134 1.90 -17.81 -6.73
C GLU A 134 2.97 -18.73 -7.34
N ASN A 135 3.60 -19.54 -6.49
CA ASN A 135 4.46 -20.62 -6.91
C ASN A 135 3.54 -21.79 -7.20
N ASN A 136 3.18 -21.97 -8.47
CA ASN A 136 2.65 -23.26 -8.92
C ASN A 136 3.69 -24.32 -8.54
N GLY A 137 3.35 -25.14 -7.55
CA GLY A 137 4.24 -26.13 -6.97
C GLY A 137 4.85 -27.03 -8.04
N ASN A 138 6.07 -27.50 -7.76
CA ASN A 138 6.87 -28.47 -8.54
C ASN A 138 7.62 -27.96 -9.77
N ARG A 139 8.47 -26.94 -9.61
CA ARG A 139 9.65 -26.82 -10.49
C ARG A 139 10.93 -26.67 -9.66
N THR A 140 11.73 -27.73 -9.70
CA THR A 140 13.16 -27.77 -9.35
C THR A 140 13.88 -26.68 -10.13
N GLY A 141 14.01 -25.50 -9.51
CA GLY A 141 14.58 -24.31 -10.15
C GLY A 141 14.07 -23.01 -9.51
N GLN A 142 14.10 -22.91 -8.17
CA GLN A 142 13.61 -21.72 -7.45
C GLN A 142 14.34 -20.43 -7.88
N SER A 143 15.62 -20.52 -8.26
CA SER A 143 16.42 -19.35 -8.69
C SER A 143 16.02 -18.79 -10.07
N GLU A 144 15.71 -19.64 -11.05
CA GLU A 144 15.35 -19.19 -12.40
C GLU A 144 13.92 -18.63 -12.45
N VAL A 145 12.99 -19.23 -11.69
CA VAL A 145 11.61 -18.75 -11.57
C VAL A 145 11.55 -17.40 -10.83
N LEU A 146 12.40 -17.17 -9.84
CA LEU A 146 12.54 -15.88 -9.16
C LEU A 146 13.10 -14.79 -10.10
N GLN A 147 14.13 -15.09 -10.89
CA GLN A 147 14.68 -14.13 -11.87
C GLN A 147 13.71 -13.79 -13.00
N GLU A 148 12.88 -14.74 -13.45
CA GLU A 148 11.82 -14.45 -14.42
C GLU A 148 10.71 -13.57 -13.85
N LYS A 149 10.36 -13.77 -12.57
CA LYS A 149 9.33 -13.01 -11.84
C LYS A 149 9.79 -11.61 -11.44
N GLU A 150 11.04 -11.44 -11.01
CA GLU A 150 11.68 -10.12 -10.78
C GLU A 150 11.65 -9.25 -12.03
N ASN A 151 11.69 -9.86 -13.22
CA ASN A 151 11.67 -9.16 -14.48
C ASN A 151 10.28 -8.84 -15.04
N ILE A 152 9.17 -9.25 -14.41
CA ILE A 152 7.83 -9.02 -14.98
C ILE A 152 7.51 -7.53 -15.14
N PHE A 153 7.87 -6.71 -14.15
CA PHE A 153 7.69 -5.26 -14.23
C PHE A 153 8.77 -4.54 -15.05
N SER A 154 9.87 -5.23 -15.34
CA SER A 154 10.92 -4.78 -16.27
C SER A 154 10.56 -5.07 -17.73
N LYS A 155 9.74 -6.11 -17.98
CA LYS A 155 9.21 -6.53 -19.28
C LYS A 155 8.10 -5.58 -19.78
N TYR A 156 7.90 -5.57 -21.10
CA TYR A 156 6.94 -4.68 -21.79
C TYR A 156 5.54 -4.68 -21.16
N ARG A 157 5.01 -5.87 -20.86
CA ARG A 157 3.65 -6.04 -20.29
C ARG A 157 3.50 -5.41 -18.90
N GLY A 158 4.48 -5.59 -18.02
CA GLY A 158 4.45 -4.97 -16.69
C GLY A 158 4.58 -3.44 -16.78
N LYS A 159 5.50 -2.94 -17.60
CA LYS A 159 5.64 -1.50 -17.89
C LYS A 159 4.35 -0.89 -18.42
N GLN A 160 3.65 -1.59 -19.33
CA GLN A 160 2.39 -1.14 -19.88
C GLN A 160 1.30 -1.04 -18.80
N ILE A 161 1.17 -2.04 -17.91
CA ILE A 161 0.19 -1.99 -16.81
C ILE A 161 0.45 -0.80 -15.88
N LEU A 162 1.72 -0.54 -15.55
CA LEU A 162 2.09 0.59 -14.69
C LEU A 162 1.85 1.94 -15.38
N ALA A 163 2.15 2.04 -16.68
CA ALA A 163 1.90 3.23 -17.48
C ALA A 163 0.40 3.52 -17.64
N GLU A 164 -0.41 2.51 -17.97
CA GLU A 164 -1.87 2.61 -18.05
C GLU A 164 -2.47 3.09 -16.73
N PHE A 165 -1.99 2.56 -15.59
CA PHE A 165 -2.45 3.00 -14.28
C PHE A 165 -2.08 4.47 -14.04
N LYS A 166 -0.82 4.87 -14.29
CA LYS A 166 -0.37 6.27 -14.14
C LYS A 166 -1.22 7.23 -14.96
N GLU A 167 -1.42 6.92 -16.24
CA GLU A 167 -2.23 7.73 -17.15
C GLU A 167 -3.68 7.83 -16.66
N LYS A 168 -4.24 6.73 -16.15
CA LYS A 168 -5.61 6.72 -15.62
C LYS A 168 -5.78 7.57 -14.36
N ILE A 169 -4.79 7.59 -13.46
CA ILE A 169 -4.81 8.50 -12.31
C ILE A 169 -4.82 9.96 -12.77
N ILE A 170 -3.90 10.32 -13.67
CA ILE A 170 -3.73 11.70 -14.14
C ILE A 170 -4.99 12.16 -14.90
N SER A 171 -5.51 11.34 -15.81
CA SER A 171 -6.69 11.67 -16.63
C SER A 171 -8.00 11.68 -15.85
N SER A 172 -8.10 10.91 -14.76
CA SER A 172 -9.33 10.81 -13.95
C SER A 172 -9.38 11.83 -12.81
N TYR A 173 -8.26 12.46 -12.47
CA TYR A 173 -8.23 13.47 -11.42
C TYR A 173 -8.78 14.80 -11.94
N LEU A 174 -9.82 15.31 -11.27
CA LEU A 174 -10.49 16.55 -11.62
C LEU A 174 -10.46 17.48 -10.39
N PRO A 175 -9.43 18.34 -10.27
CA PRO A 175 -9.31 19.23 -9.12
C PRO A 175 -10.52 20.18 -9.06
N ARG A 176 -10.99 20.45 -7.84
CA ARG A 176 -12.14 21.33 -7.59
C ARG A 176 -11.68 22.59 -6.90
N LYS A 177 -12.19 23.74 -7.33
CA LYS A 177 -11.82 25.04 -6.76
C LYS A 177 -12.13 25.06 -5.25
N LYS A 178 -11.08 25.15 -4.41
CA LYS A 178 -11.23 25.18 -2.96
C LYS A 178 -11.93 26.45 -2.50
N GLY A 179 -12.76 26.34 -1.46
CA GLY A 179 -13.51 27.47 -0.89
C GLY A 179 -14.69 27.97 -1.73
N VAL A 180 -14.94 27.39 -2.91
CA VAL A 180 -16.08 27.76 -3.77
C VAL A 180 -17.10 26.63 -3.77
N TYR A 181 -18.10 26.75 -2.90
CA TYR A 181 -19.19 25.77 -2.77
C TYR A 181 -20.28 25.89 -3.85
N SER A 182 -20.08 26.76 -4.84
CA SER A 182 -21.04 26.99 -5.92
C SER A 182 -20.75 26.10 -7.13
N TYR A 183 -21.75 25.32 -7.55
CA TYR A 183 -21.74 24.51 -8.77
C TYR A 183 -21.54 25.31 -10.07
N LEU A 184 -21.66 26.65 -9.99
CA LEU A 184 -21.54 27.58 -11.12
C LEU A 184 -20.08 27.89 -11.45
N TYR A 185 -19.14 27.73 -10.51
CA TYR A 185 -17.73 28.00 -10.74
C TYR A 185 -16.99 26.71 -11.06
N LYS A 186 -17.08 26.31 -12.33
CA LYS A 186 -16.24 25.23 -12.86
C LYS A 186 -14.86 25.80 -13.19
N MET A 187 -13.84 25.14 -12.66
CA MET A 187 -12.45 25.43 -12.98
C MET A 187 -12.23 25.29 -14.50
N SER A 188 -11.55 26.28 -15.09
CA SER A 188 -11.21 26.30 -16.51
C SER A 188 -10.23 25.17 -16.86
N LYS A 189 -10.02 24.92 -18.16
CA LYS A 189 -9.06 23.90 -18.59
C LYS A 189 -7.64 24.30 -18.25
N GLU A 190 -7.31 25.57 -18.45
CA GLU A 190 -6.01 26.18 -18.19
C GLU A 190 -5.69 26.16 -16.70
N GLU A 191 -6.65 26.53 -15.83
CA GLU A 191 -6.50 26.44 -14.37
C GLU A 191 -6.19 25.00 -13.92
N ARG A 192 -6.83 23.99 -14.55
CA ARG A 192 -6.55 22.58 -14.23
C ARG A 192 -5.17 22.17 -14.69
N GLU A 193 -4.77 22.53 -15.91
CA GLU A 193 -3.45 22.19 -16.45
C GLU A 193 -2.34 22.76 -15.56
N GLU A 194 -2.49 23.99 -15.07
CA GLU A 194 -1.55 24.61 -14.14
C GLU A 194 -1.44 23.84 -12.81
N ILE A 195 -2.57 23.39 -12.25
CA ILE A 195 -2.58 22.54 -11.05
C ILE A 195 -1.90 21.20 -11.33
N MET A 196 -2.20 20.56 -12.46
CA MET A 196 -1.62 19.26 -12.82
C MET A 196 -0.10 19.32 -12.98
N LEU A 197 0.48 20.46 -13.37
CA LEU A 197 1.95 20.66 -13.42
C LEU A 197 2.61 20.62 -12.04
N GLN A 198 1.83 20.88 -10.97
CA GLN A 198 2.31 20.85 -9.59
C GLN A 198 2.18 19.47 -8.94
N LEU A 199 1.61 18.51 -9.66
CA LEU A 199 1.31 17.17 -9.17
C LEU A 199 2.10 16.14 -9.99
N GLY A 200 2.43 15.02 -9.37
CA GLY A 200 3.13 13.93 -10.04
C GLY A 200 2.87 12.61 -9.36
N ILE A 201 2.81 11.55 -10.14
CA ILE A 201 2.74 10.19 -9.63
C ILE A 201 3.75 9.33 -10.39
N GLU A 202 4.54 8.59 -9.64
CA GLU A 202 5.49 7.63 -10.17
C GLU A 202 5.29 6.27 -9.51
N ILE A 203 5.62 5.22 -10.25
CA ILE A 203 5.57 3.85 -9.74
C ILE A 203 6.89 3.20 -10.04
N LYS A 204 7.51 2.63 -9.01
CA LYS A 204 8.78 1.94 -9.13
C LYS A 204 8.66 0.55 -8.54
N TYR A 205 9.14 -0.43 -9.30
CA TYR A 205 9.37 -1.76 -8.78
C TYR A 205 10.65 -1.77 -7.95
N LEU A 206 10.58 -2.36 -6.75
CA LEU A 206 11.66 -2.42 -5.80
C LEU A 206 11.82 -3.83 -5.26
N ASN A 207 13.06 -4.27 -5.10
CA ASN A 207 13.37 -5.43 -4.27
C ASN A 207 13.40 -5.04 -2.78
N LYS A 208 13.42 -6.06 -1.92
CA LYS A 208 13.46 -5.89 -0.46
C LYS A 208 14.61 -5.00 0.01
N ASP A 209 15.81 -5.18 -0.54
CA ASP A 209 17.00 -4.41 -0.15
C ASP A 209 16.89 -2.92 -0.54
N GLU A 210 16.28 -2.63 -1.68
CA GLU A 210 15.96 -1.27 -2.12
C GLU A 210 14.94 -0.60 -1.19
N VAL A 211 13.89 -1.31 -0.77
CA VAL A 211 12.91 -0.81 0.19
C VAL A 211 13.56 -0.48 1.53
N ILE A 212 14.45 -1.36 2.01
CA ILE A 212 15.20 -1.12 3.25
C ILE A 212 16.09 0.13 3.12
N ARG A 213 16.80 0.28 2.01
CA ARG A 213 17.62 1.48 1.74
C ARG A 213 16.81 2.77 1.67
N TRP A 214 15.60 2.74 1.12
CA TRP A 214 14.70 3.90 1.08
C TRP A 214 14.16 4.30 2.44
N MET A 215 14.02 3.34 3.37
CA MET A 215 13.42 3.55 4.69
C MET A 215 14.41 3.91 5.79
N LEU A 216 15.70 3.62 5.60
CA LEU A 216 16.77 3.90 6.58
C LEU A 216 17.48 5.25 6.35
N LYS A 217 17.09 6.01 5.32
CA LYS A 217 17.57 7.38 5.04
C LYS A 217 16.52 8.42 5.43
#